data_AF-A0A1M5VLP4-F1
#
_entry.id   AF-A0A1M5VLP4-F1
#
_cell.length_a   1.000
_cell.length_b   1.000
_cell.length_c   1.000
_cell.angle_alpha   90.00
_cell.angle_beta   90.00
_cell.angle_gamma   90.00
#
_symmetry.space_group_name_H-M   'P 1'
#
loop_
_entity.id
_entity.type
_entity.pdbx_description
1 polymer ?
#
loop_
_entity_poly.entity_id
_entity_poly.type
_entity_poly.pdbx_seq_one_letter_code
_entity_poly.pdbx_strand_id
1 'polypeptide(L)'
;MKIIYDKNTKKVLYHTGTNLMFPEGPPNEALDLKENMATFSLHDTEDAEKVQQVLNAKEYELVFDENDKPVDVRIIQTLEEYLSSIPPTKEEINKQVISKIRERYDINAEFKMQRLGLQNPNDPKYQEYLQYVQECIAWGDAEKAKYGY
;
A
#
# COMPACT_ATOMS: atom_id res chain seq x y z
N MET A 1 -13.37 -19.55 -5.04
CA MET A 1 -12.66 -18.76 -6.09
C MET A 1 -11.98 -19.64 -7.14
N LYS A 2 -11.86 -19.22 -8.42
CA LYS A 2 -11.05 -19.91 -9.45
C LYS A 2 -9.83 -19.06 -9.85
N ILE A 3 -8.67 -19.69 -9.97
CA ILE A 3 -7.44 -19.11 -10.49
C ILE A 3 -7.20 -19.67 -11.88
N ILE A 4 -7.00 -18.79 -12.85
CA ILE A 4 -6.71 -19.15 -14.25
C ILE A 4 -5.21 -19.01 -14.47
N TYR A 5 -4.61 -20.04 -15.05
CA TYR A 5 -3.18 -20.08 -15.35
C TYR A 5 -2.91 -20.69 -16.72
N ASP A 6 -1.76 -20.37 -17.30
CA ASP A 6 -1.29 -20.95 -18.56
C ASP A 6 -0.59 -22.30 -18.28
N LYS A 7 -1.04 -23.37 -18.96
CA LYS A 7 -0.56 -24.75 -18.77
C LYS A 7 0.92 -24.92 -19.11
N ASN A 8 1.42 -24.19 -20.09
CA ASN A 8 2.78 -24.35 -20.62
C ASN A 8 3.80 -23.61 -19.76
N THR A 9 3.45 -22.39 -19.37
CA THR A 9 4.33 -21.50 -18.61
C THR A 9 4.10 -21.58 -17.10
N LYS A 10 3.01 -22.22 -16.67
CA LYS A 10 2.56 -22.33 -15.28
C LYS A 10 2.28 -20.97 -14.61
N LYS A 11 2.19 -19.89 -15.39
CA LYS A 11 1.97 -18.54 -14.88
C LYS A 11 0.50 -18.28 -14.62
N VAL A 12 0.21 -17.68 -13.47
CA VAL A 12 -1.12 -17.15 -13.15
C VAL A 12 -1.44 -16.00 -14.10
N LEU A 13 -2.65 -16.03 -14.67
CA LEU A 13 -3.16 -15.00 -15.56
C LEU A 13 -4.08 -14.04 -14.81
N TYR A 14 -5.08 -14.59 -14.11
CA TYR A 14 -6.04 -13.85 -13.29
C TYR A 14 -6.84 -14.80 -12.39
N HIS A 15 -7.65 -14.27 -11.48
CA HIS A 15 -8.58 -15.05 -10.66
C HIS A 15 -10.00 -14.45 -10.73
N THR A 16 -11.00 -15.27 -10.40
CA THR A 16 -12.43 -14.88 -10.45
C THR A 16 -12.92 -14.14 -9.21
N GLY A 17 -12.01 -13.68 -8.36
CA GLY A 17 -12.34 -12.97 -7.13
C GLY A 17 -12.25 -11.46 -7.34
N THR A 18 -13.02 -10.70 -6.56
CA THR A 18 -12.88 -9.25 -6.47
C THR A 18 -11.83 -8.90 -5.43
N ASN A 19 -10.90 -8.00 -5.76
CA ASN A 19 -9.92 -7.49 -4.81
C ASN A 19 -9.70 -5.97 -5.01
N LEU A 20 -8.84 -5.37 -4.20
CA LEU A 20 -8.52 -3.94 -4.30
C LEU A 20 -7.92 -3.54 -5.67
N MET A 21 -7.27 -4.48 -6.37
CA MET A 21 -6.71 -4.24 -7.70
C MET A 21 -7.77 -4.37 -8.81
N PHE A 22 -8.78 -5.21 -8.60
CA PHE A 22 -9.85 -5.54 -9.54
C PHE A 22 -11.21 -5.51 -8.82
N PRO A 23 -11.71 -4.31 -8.46
CA PRO A 23 -12.93 -4.18 -7.67
C PRO A 23 -14.19 -4.62 -8.42
N GLU A 24 -14.16 -4.55 -9.76
CA GLU A 24 -15.25 -4.99 -10.64
C GLU A 24 -15.15 -6.48 -11.03
N GLY A 25 -14.12 -7.19 -10.53
CA GLY A 25 -13.81 -8.57 -10.91
C GLY A 25 -12.92 -8.66 -12.15
N PRO A 26 -12.59 -9.88 -12.63
CA PRO A 26 -11.81 -10.04 -13.85
C PRO A 26 -12.59 -9.56 -15.09
N PRO A 27 -11.89 -9.14 -16.16
CA PRO A 27 -12.54 -8.72 -17.41
C PRO A 27 -13.40 -9.83 -18.02
N ASN A 28 -14.55 -9.50 -18.62
CA ASN A 28 -15.52 -10.47 -19.16
C ASN A 28 -14.94 -11.47 -20.18
N GLU A 29 -13.85 -11.11 -20.86
CA GLU A 29 -13.10 -11.96 -21.81
C GLU A 29 -12.42 -13.17 -21.13
N ALA A 30 -12.39 -13.19 -19.80
CA ALA A 30 -11.80 -14.22 -18.95
C ALA A 30 -12.55 -15.57 -18.93
N LEU A 31 -13.77 -15.62 -19.47
CA LEU A 31 -14.67 -16.77 -19.33
C LEU A 31 -14.47 -17.85 -20.40
N ASP A 32 -13.89 -17.50 -21.56
CA ASP A 32 -13.55 -18.45 -22.62
C ASP A 32 -12.12 -18.98 -22.42
N LEU A 33 -12.01 -20.11 -21.71
CA LEU A 33 -10.73 -20.80 -21.53
C LEU A 33 -10.16 -21.24 -22.88
N LYS A 34 -9.05 -20.63 -23.29
CA LYS A 34 -8.28 -21.08 -24.46
C LYS A 34 -7.64 -22.45 -24.19
N GLU A 35 -7.26 -23.19 -25.23
CA GLU A 35 -6.69 -24.55 -25.10
C GLU A 35 -5.49 -24.62 -24.13
N ASN A 36 -4.67 -23.57 -24.09
CA ASN A 36 -3.50 -23.46 -23.23
C ASN A 36 -3.81 -23.01 -21.78
N MET A 37 -5.07 -22.79 -21.42
CA MET A 37 -5.47 -22.34 -20.08
C MET A 37 -6.04 -23.48 -19.24
N ALA A 38 -5.74 -23.45 -17.95
CA ALA A 38 -6.31 -24.35 -16.95
C ALA A 38 -6.82 -23.54 -15.75
N THR A 39 -7.65 -24.18 -14.92
CA THR A 39 -8.18 -23.57 -13.70
C THR A 39 -7.76 -24.36 -12.48
N PHE A 40 -7.47 -23.65 -11.40
CA PHE A 40 -7.30 -24.17 -10.06
C PHE A 40 -8.39 -23.58 -9.17
N SER A 41 -9.15 -24.42 -8.48
CA SER A 41 -10.27 -23.97 -7.65
C SER A 41 -9.85 -23.98 -6.19
N LEU A 42 -10.02 -22.83 -5.53
CA LEU A 42 -9.98 -22.70 -4.08
C LEU A 42 -11.42 -22.64 -3.59
N HIS A 43 -11.81 -23.52 -2.67
CA HIS A 43 -13.17 -23.60 -2.17
C HIS A 43 -13.33 -22.68 -0.97
N ASP A 44 -14.25 -21.72 -1.03
CA ASP A 44 -14.34 -20.63 -0.04
C ASP A 44 -14.63 -21.13 1.40
N THR A 45 -15.09 -22.38 1.58
CA THR A 45 -15.34 -23.02 2.88
C THR A 45 -14.14 -23.82 3.41
N GLU A 46 -13.38 -24.47 2.54
CA GLU A 46 -12.25 -25.34 2.93
C GLU A 46 -10.91 -24.59 2.87
N ASP A 47 -10.82 -23.60 1.98
CA ASP A 47 -9.64 -22.79 1.69
C ASP A 47 -9.85 -21.31 2.05
N ALA A 48 -10.77 -20.99 2.97
CA ALA A 48 -11.17 -19.62 3.29
C ALA A 48 -9.96 -18.69 3.55
N GLU A 49 -8.97 -19.18 4.30
CA GLU A 49 -7.75 -18.43 4.61
C GLU A 49 -6.91 -18.16 3.35
N LYS A 50 -6.70 -19.18 2.50
CA LYS A 50 -5.95 -19.03 1.24
C LYS A 50 -6.66 -18.14 0.25
N VAL A 51 -7.99 -18.24 0.16
CA VAL A 51 -8.78 -17.30 -0.64
C VAL A 51 -8.51 -15.88 -0.18
N GLN A 52 -8.57 -15.62 1.12
CA GLN A 52 -8.31 -14.29 1.66
C GLN A 52 -6.86 -13.81 1.39
N GLN A 53 -5.88 -14.70 1.55
CA GLN A 53 -4.47 -14.40 1.25
C GLN A 53 -4.27 -14.02 -0.22
N VAL A 54 -4.87 -14.77 -1.14
CA VAL A 54 -4.80 -14.50 -2.59
C VAL A 54 -5.52 -13.21 -2.96
N LEU A 55 -6.69 -12.93 -2.36
CA LEU A 55 -7.40 -11.67 -2.57
C LEU A 55 -6.58 -10.47 -2.05
N ASN A 56 -5.75 -10.67 -1.03
CA ASN A 56 -4.86 -9.66 -0.47
C ASN A 56 -3.44 -9.69 -1.07
N ALA A 57 -3.19 -10.49 -2.10
CA ALA A 57 -1.88 -10.60 -2.73
C ALA A 57 -1.74 -9.63 -3.90
N LYS A 58 -0.57 -8.98 -3.99
CA LYS A 58 -0.15 -8.25 -5.18
C LYS A 58 0.38 -9.21 -6.24
N GLU A 59 1.10 -10.24 -5.80
CA GLU A 59 1.71 -11.27 -6.63
C GLU A 59 1.73 -12.60 -5.89
N TYR A 60 1.39 -13.66 -6.61
CA TYR A 60 1.36 -15.03 -6.11
C TYR A 60 1.53 -16.00 -7.29
N GLU A 61 1.89 -17.24 -6.98
CA GLU A 61 2.06 -18.30 -7.97
C GLU A 61 1.42 -19.59 -7.50
N LEU A 62 1.17 -20.50 -8.44
CA LEU A 62 0.69 -21.84 -8.13
C LEU A 62 1.86 -22.76 -7.82
N VAL A 63 1.70 -23.59 -6.80
CA VAL A 63 2.61 -24.68 -6.46
C VAL A 63 2.09 -25.95 -7.13
N PHE A 64 2.97 -26.65 -7.82
CA PHE A 64 2.65 -27.86 -8.58
C PHE A 64 3.28 -29.09 -7.92
N ASP A 65 2.58 -30.22 -8.01
CA ASP A 65 3.11 -31.53 -7.62
C ASP A 65 4.02 -32.14 -8.69
N GLU A 66 4.51 -33.35 -8.44
CA GLU A 66 5.35 -34.13 -9.36
C GLU A 66 4.66 -34.49 -10.69
N ASN A 67 3.32 -34.37 -10.75
CA ASN A 67 2.51 -34.66 -11.93
C ASN A 67 2.05 -33.38 -12.65
N ASP A 68 2.67 -32.23 -12.36
CA ASP A 68 2.31 -30.92 -12.90
C ASP A 68 0.86 -30.50 -12.59
N LYS A 69 0.29 -31.00 -11.49
CA LYS A 69 -1.03 -30.56 -11.01
C LYS A 69 -0.87 -29.47 -9.96
N PRO A 70 -1.63 -28.35 -10.05
CA PRO A 70 -1.61 -27.33 -9.02
C PRO A 70 -2.21 -27.90 -7.74
N VAL A 71 -1.46 -27.79 -6.64
CA VAL A 71 -1.84 -28.29 -5.31
C VAL A 71 -1.94 -27.17 -4.28
N ASP A 72 -1.28 -26.05 -4.52
CA ASP A 72 -1.29 -24.93 -3.59
C ASP A 72 -1.06 -23.58 -4.30
N VAL A 73 -1.15 -22.49 -3.54
CA VAL A 73 -0.79 -21.13 -3.90
C VAL A 73 0.30 -20.64 -2.95
N ARG A 74 1.35 -20.06 -3.50
CA ARG A 74 2.40 -19.38 -2.74
C ARG A 74 2.29 -17.88 -2.96
N ILE A 75 2.09 -17.14 -1.88
CA ILE A 75 2.10 -15.68 -1.92
C ILE A 75 3.55 -15.20 -2.09
N ILE A 76 3.80 -14.42 -3.13
CA ILE A 76 5.12 -13.83 -3.41
C ILE A 76 5.20 -12.46 -2.76
N GLN A 77 4.14 -11.66 -2.89
CA GLN A 77 4.05 -10.33 -2.33
C GLN A 77 2.60 -10.00 -1.98
N THR A 78 2.37 -9.53 -0.75
CA THR A 78 1.08 -9.02 -0.31
C THR A 78 0.83 -7.60 -0.84
N LEU A 79 -0.44 -7.17 -0.91
CA LEU A 79 -0.78 -5.79 -1.22
C LEU A 79 -0.21 -4.81 -0.20
N GLU A 80 -0.19 -5.19 1.08
CA GLU A 80 0.37 -4.37 2.15
C GLU A 80 1.88 -4.13 1.96
N GLU A 81 2.64 -5.18 1.66
CA GLU A 81 4.08 -5.07 1.36
C GLU A 81 4.33 -4.22 0.11
N TYR A 82 3.52 -4.43 -0.94
CA TYR A 82 3.61 -3.63 -2.16
C TYR A 82 3.35 -2.15 -1.87
N LEU A 83 2.24 -1.82 -1.19
CA LEU A 83 1.88 -0.44 -0.86
C LEU A 83 2.93 0.21 0.07
N SER A 84 3.49 -0.55 1.00
CA SER A 84 4.57 -0.07 1.89
C SER A 84 5.89 0.16 1.15
N SER A 85 6.11 -0.53 0.03
CA SER A 85 7.28 -0.32 -0.83
C SER A 85 7.15 0.89 -1.74
N ILE A 86 5.93 1.41 -1.95
CA ILE A 86 5.72 2.62 -2.75
C ILE A 86 6.28 3.80 -1.94
N PRO A 87 7.29 4.53 -2.48
CA PRO A 87 7.80 5.72 -1.82
C PRO A 87 6.65 6.72 -1.59
N PRO A 88 6.52 7.27 -0.37
CA PRO A 88 5.54 8.32 -0.12
C PRO A 88 5.87 9.52 -1.01
N THR A 89 4.84 10.11 -1.62
CA THR A 89 4.98 11.31 -2.42
C THR A 89 5.47 12.49 -1.57
N LYS A 90 6.07 13.49 -2.22
CA LYS A 90 6.45 14.76 -1.56
C LYS A 90 5.28 15.40 -0.81
N GLU A 91 4.06 15.30 -1.34
CA GLU A 91 2.85 15.85 -0.70
C GLU A 91 2.46 15.07 0.55
N GLU A 92 2.59 13.74 0.56
CA GLU A 92 2.33 12.91 1.73
C GLU A 92 3.33 13.19 2.84
N ILE A 93 4.62 13.33 2.51
CA ILE A 93 5.64 13.72 3.50
C ILE A 93 5.31 15.11 4.08
N ASN A 94 4.92 16.07 3.25
CA ASN A 94 4.50 17.39 3.73
C ASN A 94 3.27 17.33 4.65
N LYS A 95 2.29 16.47 4.36
CA LYS A 95 1.13 16.24 5.23
C LYS A 95 1.57 15.66 6.58
N GLN A 96 2.54 14.73 6.59
CA GLN A 96 3.09 14.17 7.82
C GLN A 96 3.81 15.23 8.67
N VAL A 97 4.59 16.13 8.06
CA VAL A 97 5.21 17.27 8.74
C VAL A 97 4.15 18.14 9.43
N ILE A 98 3.08 18.47 8.70
CA ILE A 98 1.96 19.25 9.27
C ILE A 98 1.28 18.50 10.41
N SER A 99 1.09 17.19 10.27
CA SER A 99 0.51 16.35 11.33
C SER A 99 1.37 16.38 12.59
N LYS A 100 2.70 16.23 12.47
CA LYS A 100 3.64 16.32 13.60
C LYS A 100 3.62 17.67 14.30
N ILE A 101 3.48 18.75 13.54
CA ILE A 101 3.31 20.09 14.12
C ILE A 101 1.99 20.14 14.91
N ARG A 102 0.91 19.61 14.34
CA ARG A 102 -0.44 19.62 14.90
C ARG A 102 -0.67 18.73 16.11
N GLU A 103 0.15 17.69 16.30
CA GLU A 103 0.16 16.89 17.52
C GLU A 103 0.52 17.73 18.76
N ARG A 104 1.37 18.75 18.58
CA ARG A 104 1.83 19.63 19.66
C ARG A 104 1.12 20.99 19.67
N TYR A 105 0.84 21.52 18.49
CA TYR A 105 0.20 22.82 18.29
C TYR A 105 -0.99 22.63 17.35
N ASP A 106 -2.20 22.49 17.91
CA ASP A 106 -3.39 22.53 17.08
C ASP A 106 -3.48 23.82 16.26
N ILE A 107 -4.35 23.86 15.25
CA ILE A 107 -4.43 25.00 14.33
C ILE A 107 -4.64 26.34 15.04
N ASN A 108 -5.37 26.36 16.16
CA ASN A 108 -5.61 27.57 16.94
C ASN A 108 -4.37 27.99 17.73
N ALA A 109 -3.62 27.04 18.28
CA ALA A 109 -2.35 27.27 18.93
C ALA A 109 -1.30 27.79 17.93
N GLU A 110 -1.25 27.24 16.71
CA GLU A 110 -0.38 27.77 15.64
C GLU A 110 -0.70 29.24 15.33
N PHE A 111 -1.98 29.60 15.16
CA PHE A 111 -2.37 30.99 14.95
C PHE A 111 -2.00 31.90 16.13
N LYS A 112 -2.14 31.42 17.37
CA LYS A 112 -1.71 32.17 18.56
C LYS A 112 -0.20 32.40 18.57
N MET A 113 0.60 31.38 18.25
CA MET A 113 2.06 31.50 18.20
C MET A 113 2.50 32.43 17.07
N GLN A 114 1.88 32.33 15.88
CA GLN A 114 2.17 33.25 14.78
C GLN A 114 1.82 34.70 15.14
N ARG A 115 0.67 34.93 15.80
CA ARG A 115 0.30 36.27 16.28
C ARG A 115 1.28 36.80 17.31
N LEU A 116 1.73 35.95 18.24
CA LEU A 116 2.74 36.29 19.23
C LEU A 116 4.05 36.70 18.57
N GLY A 117 4.51 35.94 17.55
CA GLY A 117 5.72 36.24 16.79
C GLY A 117 5.65 37.57 16.02
N LEU A 118 4.48 37.93 15.48
CA LEU A 118 4.29 39.23 14.83
C LEU A 118 4.38 40.41 15.82
N GLN A 119 3.98 40.20 17.07
CA GLN A 119 3.99 41.23 18.12
C GLN A 119 5.34 41.31 18.84
N ASN A 120 5.95 40.17 19.09
CA ASN A 120 7.23 40.03 19.77
C ASN A 120 8.02 38.84 19.18
N PRO A 121 8.83 39.09 18.14
CA PRO A 121 9.60 38.03 17.48
C PRO A 121 10.58 37.31 18.42
N ASN A 122 11.04 37.95 19.49
CA ASN A 122 12.00 37.38 20.43
C ASN A 122 11.34 36.73 21.65
N ASP A 123 10.01 36.56 21.65
CA ASP A 123 9.32 35.88 22.74
C ASP A 123 9.79 34.42 22.86
N PRO A 124 10.21 33.94 24.05
CA PRO A 124 10.71 32.58 24.22
C PRO A 124 9.74 31.49 23.76
N LYS A 125 8.43 31.67 23.93
CA LYS A 125 7.43 30.67 23.51
C LYS A 125 7.29 30.61 21.99
N TYR A 126 7.40 31.75 21.33
CA TYR A 126 7.40 31.81 19.88
C TYR A 126 8.69 31.21 19.31
N GLN A 127 9.83 31.49 19.93
CA GLN A 127 11.11 30.89 19.55
C GLN A 127 11.10 29.36 19.71
N GLU A 128 10.52 28.84 20.79
CA GLU A 128 10.34 27.38 20.98
C GLU A 128 9.43 26.77 19.90
N TYR A 129 8.32 27.42 19.57
CA TYR A 129 7.44 27.01 18.47
C TYR A 129 8.18 26.99 17.14
N LEU A 130 8.90 28.07 16.81
CA LEU A 130 9.68 28.17 15.57
C LEU A 130 10.73 27.08 15.46
N GLN A 131 11.46 26.82 16.54
CA GLN A 131 12.47 25.77 16.57
C GLN A 131 11.82 24.40 16.30
N TYR A 132 10.71 24.09 16.96
CA TYR A 132 10.00 22.82 16.75
C TYR A 132 9.48 22.66 15.31
N VAL A 133 8.94 23.73 14.72
CA VAL A 133 8.50 23.73 13.32
C VAL A 133 9.68 23.49 12.37
N GLN A 134 10.82 24.14 12.62
CA GLN A 134 12.04 23.94 11.83
C GLN A 134 12.58 22.51 11.95
N GLU A 135 12.56 21.92 13.15
CA GLU A 135 12.93 20.52 13.36
C GLU A 135 12.02 19.57 12.57
N CYS A 136 10.71 19.84 12.56
CA CYS A 136 9.74 19.06 11.78
C CYS A 136 9.96 19.21 10.27
N ILE A 137 10.28 20.41 9.78
CA ILE A 137 10.61 20.66 8.37
C ILE A 137 11.92 19.94 8.00
N ALA A 138 12.96 20.08 8.82
CA ALA A 138 14.25 19.43 8.59
C ALA A 138 14.11 17.90 8.57
N TRP A 139 13.28 17.33 9.45
CA TRP A 139 12.90 15.92 9.36
C TRP A 139 12.22 15.60 8.03
N GLY A 140 11.23 16.37 7.62
CA GLY A 140 10.52 16.15 6.35
C GLY A 140 11.45 16.26 5.12
N ASP A 141 12.42 17.15 5.14
CA ASP A 141 13.42 17.29 4.07
C ASP A 141 14.41 16.12 4.08
N ALA A 142 14.80 15.63 5.26
CA ALA A 142 15.59 14.41 5.37
C ALA A 142 14.83 13.18 4.86
N GLU A 143 13.53 13.05 5.15
CA GLU A 143 12.70 11.97 4.59
C GLU A 143 12.58 12.08 3.07
N LYS A 144 12.35 13.29 2.54
CA LYS A 144 12.32 13.55 1.09
C LYS A 144 13.62 13.15 0.40
N ALA A 145 14.76 13.46 1.01
CA ALA A 145 16.08 13.13 0.48
C ALA A 145 16.30 11.62 0.34
N LYS A 146 15.72 10.78 1.21
CA LYS A 146 15.79 9.31 1.09
C LYS A 146 15.18 8.78 -0.20
N TYR A 147 14.22 9.51 -0.77
CA TYR A 147 13.48 9.13 -1.97
C TYR A 147 13.82 10.00 -3.20
N GLY A 148 14.78 10.94 -3.07
CA GLY A 148 15.29 11.75 -4.18
C GLY A 148 14.42 12.95 -4.56
N TYR A 149 13.62 13.50 -3.65
CA TYR A 149 12.79 14.71 -3.87
C TYR A 149 13.48 16.04 -3.54
#